data_AF-A0A1W0WWB3-F1
#
_entry.id   AF-A0A1W0WWB3-F1
#
_cell.length_a   1.000
_cell.length_b   1.000
_cell.length_c   1.000
_cell.angle_alpha   90.00
_cell.angle_beta   90.00
_cell.angle_gamma   90.00
#
_symmetry.space_group_name_H-M   'P 1'
#
loop_
_entity.id
_entity.type
_entity.pdbx_description
1 polymer ?
#
loop_
_entity_poly.entity_id
_entity_poly.type
_entity_poly.pdbx_seq_one_letter_code
_entity_poly.pdbx_strand_id
1 'polypeptide(L)'
;MKKENLKVWLEQVYFPHVDNRTVLVIDSWSTYKNRALLDAATPEGREVQIVTVLPKITPLCQPLDVYKFRMWKAFFCKIWDWVVQL
;
A
#
# COMPACT_ATOMS: atom_id res chain seq x y z
N MET A 1 -5.91 -9.22 -0.65
CA MET A 1 -5.28 -9.11 -1.99
C MET A 1 -4.75 -10.49 -2.40
N LYS A 2 -5.10 -10.99 -3.60
CA LYS A 2 -4.54 -12.25 -4.14
C LYS A 2 -3.14 -12.02 -4.74
N LYS A 3 -2.37 -13.09 -4.96
CA LYS A 3 -0.99 -12.99 -5.49
C LYS A 3 -0.96 -12.37 -6.89
N GLU A 4 -1.94 -12.69 -7.72
CA GLU A 4 -2.06 -12.22 -9.10
C GLU A 4 -2.29 -10.70 -9.11
N ASN A 5 -3.12 -10.21 -8.19
CA ASN A 5 -3.39 -8.78 -8.04
C ASN A 5 -2.14 -8.00 -7.60
N LEU A 6 -1.30 -8.60 -6.76
CA LEU A 6 -0.05 -7.96 -6.32
C LEU A 6 0.91 -7.80 -7.50
N LYS A 7 1.07 -8.83 -8.34
CA LYS A 7 1.91 -8.78 -9.54
C LYS A 7 1.47 -7.65 -10.47
N VAL A 8 0.18 -7.61 -10.82
CA VAL A 8 -0.38 -6.56 -11.69
C VAL A 8 -0.16 -5.18 -11.11
N TRP A 9 -0.37 -5.01 -9.80
CA TRP A 9 -0.15 -3.73 -9.14
C TRP A 9 1.33 -3.30 -9.17
N LEU A 10 2.27 -4.22 -8.96
CA LEU A 10 3.69 -3.91 -9.05
C LEU A 10 4.08 -3.43 -10.44
N GLU A 11 3.68 -4.18 -11.47
CA GLU A 11 4.04 -3.93 -12.87
C GLU A 11 3.36 -2.67 -13.43
N GLN A 12 2.08 -2.47 -13.16
CA GLN A 12 1.29 -1.42 -13.81
C GLN A 12 1.16 -0.14 -12.98
N VAL A 13 1.36 -0.22 -11.66
CA VAL A 13 1.13 0.91 -10.75
C VAL A 13 2.42 1.30 -10.03
N TYR A 14 3.12 0.37 -9.41
CA TYR A 14 4.29 0.73 -8.60
C TYR A 14 5.48 1.15 -9.47
N PHE A 15 6.04 0.24 -10.27
CA PHE A 15 7.28 0.48 -11.01
C PHE A 15 7.24 1.64 -12.03
N PRO A 16 6.11 1.93 -12.70
CA PRO A 16 6.03 3.09 -13.59
C PRO A 16 6.13 4.44 -12.87
N HIS A 17 5.86 4.50 -11.57
CA HIS A 17 5.72 5.76 -10.82
C HIS A 17 6.80 5.98 -9.75
N VAL A 18 7.80 5.11 -9.70
CA VAL A 18 8.89 5.21 -8.73
C VAL A 18 10.25 5.17 -9.41
N ASP A 19 11.27 5.67 -8.74
CA ASP A 19 12.64 5.70 -9.23
C ASP A 19 13.34 4.33 -9.15
N ASN A 20 14.62 4.29 -9.51
CA ASN A 20 15.44 3.09 -9.46
C ASN A 20 15.75 2.65 -8.03
N ARG A 21 15.73 3.55 -7.03
CA ARG A 21 15.97 3.25 -5.61
C ARG A 21 14.80 3.68 -4.78
N THR A 22 14.12 2.73 -4.15
CA THR A 22 12.84 3.00 -3.49
C THR A 22 12.67 2.21 -2.21
N VAL A 23 11.87 2.74 -1.29
CA VAL A 23 11.43 2.03 -0.09
C VAL A 23 9.94 1.76 -0.22
N LEU A 24 9.57 0.49 -0.32
CA LEU A 24 8.19 0.04 -0.34
C LEU A 24 7.74 -0.34 1.07
N VAL A 25 6.94 0.54 1.69
CA VAL A 25 6.33 0.30 3.00
C VAL A 25 4.96 -0.36 2.82
N ILE A 26 4.79 -1.56 3.38
CA ILE A 26 3.62 -2.42 3.17
C ILE A 26 3.06 -2.92 4.50
N ASP A 27 1.78 -3.31 4.48
CA ASP A 27 1.13 -3.92 5.63
C ASP A 27 1.68 -5.33 5.94
N SER A 28 1.24 -5.90 7.06
CA SER A 28 1.66 -7.23 7.49
C SER A 28 0.91 -8.39 6.81
N TRP A 29 0.23 -8.18 5.68
CA TRP A 29 -0.57 -9.24 5.04
C TRP A 29 0.33 -10.35 4.51
N SER A 30 -0.18 -11.59 4.56
CA SER A 30 0.55 -12.79 4.15
C SER A 30 0.98 -12.76 2.68
N THR A 31 0.23 -12.08 1.82
CA THR A 31 0.55 -11.93 0.39
C THR A 31 1.89 -11.24 0.18
N TYR A 32 2.21 -10.22 0.98
CA TYR A 32 3.46 -9.48 0.85
C TYR A 32 4.66 -10.17 1.52
N LYS A 33 4.43 -11.21 2.34
CA LYS A 33 5.52 -12.03 2.89
C LYS A 33 6.20 -12.89 1.82
N ASN A 34 5.60 -13.01 0.63
CA ASN A 34 6.17 -13.76 -0.48
C ASN A 34 7.24 -12.93 -1.21
N ARG A 35 8.45 -12.88 -0.62
CA ARG A 35 9.58 -12.11 -1.17
C ARG A 35 9.95 -12.55 -2.59
N ALA A 36 9.85 -13.85 -2.89
CA ALA A 36 10.12 -14.37 -4.23
C ALA A 36 9.22 -13.76 -5.32
N LEU A 37 7.97 -13.41 -5.01
CA LEU A 37 7.07 -12.75 -5.96
C LEU A 37 7.52 -11.30 -6.20
N LEU A 38 7.94 -10.60 -5.14
CA LEU A 38 8.43 -9.22 -5.22
C LEU A 38 9.74 -9.14 -6.01
N ASP A 39 10.67 -10.05 -5.73
CA ASP A 39 11.95 -10.14 -6.42
C ASP A 39 11.74 -10.47 -7.90
N ALA A 40 10.87 -11.44 -8.21
CA ALA A 40 10.56 -11.80 -9.60
C ALA A 40 9.83 -10.68 -10.39
N ALA A 41 9.10 -9.80 -9.71
CA ALA A 41 8.44 -8.67 -10.33
C ALA A 41 9.35 -7.44 -10.45
N THR A 42 10.49 -7.42 -9.76
CA THR A 42 11.40 -6.26 -9.74
C THR A 42 12.19 -6.19 -11.05
N PRO A 43 12.05 -5.10 -11.84
CA PRO A 43 12.80 -4.96 -13.08
C PRO A 43 14.32 -4.90 -12.84
N GLU A 44 15.10 -5.34 -13.83
CA GLU A 44 16.56 -5.25 -13.79
C GLU A 44 17.03 -3.81 -13.54
N GLY A 45 18.07 -3.66 -12.72
CA GLY A 45 18.64 -2.36 -12.36
C GLY A 45 17.86 -1.56 -11.32
N ARG A 46 16.75 -2.11 -10.78
CA ARG A 46 16.00 -1.49 -9.68
C ARG A 46 16.31 -2.11 -8.33
N GLU A 47 16.34 -1.24 -7.33
CA GLU A 47 16.58 -1.56 -5.93
C GLU A 47 15.37 -1.14 -5.10
N VAL A 48 14.66 -2.14 -4.56
CA VAL A 48 13.48 -1.93 -3.73
C VAL A 48 13.75 -2.46 -2.33
N GLN A 49 13.84 -1.56 -1.35
CA GLN A 49 13.86 -1.94 0.05
C GLN A 49 12.42 -2.14 0.53
N ILE A 50 12.10 -3.34 1.00
CA ILE A 50 10.76 -3.65 1.53
C ILE A 50 10.77 -3.48 3.04
N VAL A 51 9.84 -2.68 3.55
CA VAL A 51 9.61 -2.47 4.98
C VAL A 51 8.19 -2.92 5.32
N THR A 52 8.09 -3.98 6.10
CA THR A 52 6.79 -4.50 6.58
C THR A 52 6.44 -3.86 7.91
N VAL A 53 5.28 -3.20 7.97
CA VAL A 53 4.71 -2.71 9.22
C VAL A 53 4.27 -3.89 10.08
N LEU A 54 4.49 -3.83 11.40
CA LEU A 54 4.07 -4.91 12.28
C LEU A 54 2.54 -5.06 12.28
N PRO A 55 2.02 -6.28 12.50
CA PRO A 55 0.59 -6.49 12.64
C PRO A 55 0.01 -5.61 13.75
N LYS A 56 -1.25 -5.17 13.57
CA LYS A 56 -2.04 -4.39 14.53
C LYS A 56 -1.59 -2.94 14.78
N ILE A 57 -0.40 -2.53 14.30
CA ILE A 57 0.07 -1.14 14.45
C ILE A 57 -0.11 -0.29 13.19
N THR A 58 -0.58 -0.88 12.08
CA THR A 58 -0.95 -0.18 10.83
C THR A 58 -1.69 1.15 11.05
N PRO A 59 -2.81 1.22 11.80
CA PRO A 59 -3.54 2.48 11.96
C PRO A 59 -2.80 3.55 12.79
N LEU A 60 -1.69 3.18 13.44
CA LEU A 60 -0.89 4.04 14.30
C LEU A 60 0.35 4.61 13.60
N CYS A 61 1.02 3.82 12.75
CA CYS A 61 2.30 4.21 12.17
C CYS A 61 2.36 4.15 10.64
N GLN A 62 1.42 3.49 9.95
CA GLN A 62 1.45 3.44 8.49
C GLN A 62 1.08 4.83 7.94
N PRO A 63 1.96 5.51 7.19
CA PRO A 63 1.72 6.89 6.77
C PRO A 63 0.42 7.06 6.00
N LEU A 64 0.07 6.07 5.17
CA LEU A 64 -1.15 6.07 4.37
C LEU A 64 -2.42 6.03 5.24
N ASP A 65 -2.45 5.21 6.28
CA ASP A 65 -3.60 5.11 7.18
C ASP A 65 -3.73 6.36 8.06
N VAL A 66 -2.63 6.84 8.63
CA VAL A 66 -2.61 7.94 9.58
C VAL A 66 -2.92 9.26 8.89
N TYR A 67 -2.25 9.58 7.79
CA TYR A 67 -2.29 10.90 7.18
C TYR A 67 -3.19 11.00 5.95
N LYS A 68 -3.57 9.89 5.31
CA LYS A 68 -4.46 9.92 4.14
C LYS A 68 -5.83 9.35 4.45
N PHE A 69 -5.92 8.07 4.79
CA PHE A 69 -7.21 7.39 4.93
C PHE A 69 -8.04 7.89 6.11
N ARG A 70 -7.41 8.24 7.23
CA ARG A 70 -8.12 8.83 8.38
C ARG A 70 -8.84 10.13 7.99
N MET A 71 -8.14 11.04 7.32
CA MET A 71 -8.71 12.31 6.86
C MET A 71 -9.82 12.08 5.83
N TRP A 72 -9.58 11.18 4.87
CA TRP A 72 -10.56 10.82 3.84
C TRP A 72 -11.85 10.22 4.44
N LYS A 73 -11.74 9.33 5.41
CA LYS A 73 -12.90 8.74 6.10
C LYS A 73 -13.69 9.81 6.85
N ALA A 74 -13.02 10.68 7.60
CA ALA A 74 -13.69 11.78 8.32
C ALA A 74 -14.43 12.71 7.36
N PHE A 75 -13.82 13.03 6.21
CA PHE A 75 -14.47 13.82 5.17
C PHE A 75 -15.69 13.11 4.57
N PHE A 76 -15.58 11.82 4.28
CA PHE A 76 -16.69 11.04 3.75
C PHE A 76 -17.85 10.93 4.75
N CYS A 77 -17.57 10.72 6.03
CA CYS A 77 -18.59 10.76 7.09
C CYS A 77 -19.32 12.10 7.11
N LYS A 78 -18.59 13.23 7.02
CA LYS A 78 -19.25 14.55 6.94
C LYS A 78 -20.19 14.66 5.74
N ILE A 79 -19.77 14.21 4.56
CA ILE A 79 -20.65 14.23 3.37
C ILE A 79 -21.88 13.35 3.61
N TRP A 80 -21.69 12.15 4.14
CA TRP A 80 -22.77 11.21 4.41
C TRP A 80 -23.81 11.80 5.37
N ASP A 81 -23.35 12.38 6.48
CA ASP A 81 -24.21 13.00 7.49
C ASP A 81 -25.00 14.20 6.93
N TRP A 82 -24.41 14.92 5.96
CA TRP A 82 -25.05 16.10 5.35
C TRP A 82 -26.02 15.77 4.22
N VAL A 83 -25.72 14.74 3.43
CA VAL A 83 -26.42 14.48 2.15
C VAL A 83 -27.37 13.29 2.25
N VAL A 84 -26.99 12.23 2.97
CA VAL A 84 -27.72 10.97 2.95
C VAL A 84 -28.64 10.78 4.15
N GLN A 85 -28.38 11.47 5.27
CA GLN A 85 -29.24 11.43 6.46
C GLN A 85 -30.35 12.50 6.48
N LEU A 86 -30.86 12.91 5.31
CA LEU A 86 -32.14 13.62 5.20
C LEU A 86 -33.33 12.65 5.34
#